data_AF-A0A1I1ASH9-F1
#
_entry.id   AF-A0A1I1ASH9-F1
#
_cell.length_a   1.000
_cell.length_b   1.000
_cell.length_c   1.000
_cell.angle_alpha   90.00
_cell.angle_beta   90.00
_cell.angle_gamma   90.00
#
_symmetry.space_group_name_H-M   'P 1'
#
loop_
_entity.id
_entity.type
_entity.pdbx_description
1 polymer ?
#
loop_
_entity_poly.entity_id
_entity_poly.type
_entity_poly.pdbx_seq_one_letter_code
_entity_poly.pdbx_strand_id
1 'polypeptide(L)'
;MTDADAPESARIAMRRWRLGHHAFHLQLVVMNTLLTRADQACAEGRWADLTSDLVRLRTLYNGATATMALAAAFDSDMYNQVVRPSMEPPFLAPGFSAAFGREHTIMLRRIERLHHRIRAGSSTKEGRPDQVLRAHRELQRAQARNRREHVLICRRFVQDGKSLLRESEATH
;
A
#
# COMPACT_ATOMS: atom_id res chain seq x y z
N MET A 1 -14.88 -25.96 -16.31
CA MET A 1 -13.53 -25.60 -16.82
C MET A 1 -12.63 -25.49 -15.61
N THR A 2 -11.64 -26.36 -15.49
CA THR A 2 -10.71 -26.32 -14.35
C THR A 2 -9.67 -25.23 -14.58
N ASP A 3 -8.99 -24.74 -13.53
CA ASP A 3 -7.88 -23.76 -13.67
C ASP A 3 -6.77 -24.24 -14.64
N ALA A 4 -6.73 -25.55 -14.96
CA ALA A 4 -5.81 -26.16 -15.90
C ALA A 4 -6.12 -25.87 -17.38
N ASP A 5 -7.38 -25.54 -17.72
CA ASP A 5 -7.83 -25.35 -19.11
C ASP A 5 -7.76 -23.89 -19.57
N ALA A 6 -7.45 -22.95 -18.66
CA ALA A 6 -7.36 -21.54 -18.98
C ALA A 6 -6.09 -21.23 -19.82
N PRO A 7 -6.15 -20.27 -20.76
CA PRO A 7 -4.96 -19.81 -21.48
C PRO A 7 -3.84 -19.41 -20.51
N GLU A 8 -2.59 -19.69 -20.87
CA GLU A 8 -1.45 -19.44 -19.97
C GLU A 8 -1.32 -17.96 -19.57
N SER A 9 -1.69 -17.02 -20.46
CA SER A 9 -1.75 -15.59 -20.15
C SER A 9 -2.74 -15.27 -19.02
N ALA A 10 -3.91 -15.93 -19.00
CA ALA A 10 -4.92 -15.77 -17.95
C ALA A 10 -4.42 -16.33 -16.61
N ARG A 11 -3.79 -17.51 -16.63
CA ARG A 11 -3.16 -18.12 -15.45
C ARG A 11 -2.06 -17.23 -14.86
N ILE A 12 -1.17 -16.70 -15.71
CA ILE A 12 -0.10 -15.79 -15.30
C ILE A 12 -0.67 -14.51 -14.69
N ALA A 13 -1.67 -13.89 -15.33
CA ALA A 13 -2.29 -12.66 -14.83
C ALA A 13 -2.91 -12.88 -13.44
N MET A 14 -3.70 -13.94 -13.28
CA MET A 14 -4.33 -14.28 -12.00
C MET A 14 -3.28 -14.60 -10.92
N ARG A 15 -2.23 -15.34 -11.26
CA ARG A 15 -1.13 -15.65 -10.33
C ARG A 15 -0.42 -14.39 -9.86
N ARG A 16 -0.06 -13.50 -10.78
CA ARG A 16 0.60 -12.21 -10.48
C ARG A 16 -0.28 -11.34 -9.60
N TRP A 17 -1.57 -11.23 -9.95
CA TRP A 17 -2.57 -10.49 -9.17
C TRP A 17 -2.65 -11.00 -7.72
N ARG A 18 -2.90 -12.31 -7.53
CA ARG A 18 -3.05 -12.94 -6.21
C ARG A 18 -1.77 -12.81 -5.37
N LEU A 19 -0.61 -13.16 -5.94
CA LEU A 19 0.67 -13.10 -5.23
C LEU A 19 1.02 -11.66 -4.82
N GLY A 20 0.78 -10.69 -5.70
CA GLY A 20 0.96 -9.28 -5.38
C GLY A 20 0.11 -8.85 -4.19
N HIS A 21 -1.19 -9.15 -4.20
CA HIS A 21 -2.08 -8.77 -3.10
C HIS A 21 -1.74 -9.47 -1.79
N HIS A 22 -1.40 -10.76 -1.81
CA HIS A 22 -0.96 -11.48 -0.61
C HIS A 22 0.32 -10.87 -0.02
N ALA A 23 1.33 -10.60 -0.87
CA ALA A 23 2.56 -9.98 -0.43
C ALA A 23 2.32 -8.58 0.15
N PHE A 24 1.43 -7.79 -0.46
CA PHE A 24 1.04 -6.48 0.05
C PHE A 24 0.36 -6.57 1.42
N HIS A 25 -0.55 -7.54 1.62
CA HIS A 25 -1.19 -7.76 2.92
C HIS A 25 -0.19 -8.15 4.01
N LEU A 26 0.78 -9.02 3.71
CA LEU A 26 1.86 -9.34 4.65
C LEU A 26 2.69 -8.10 4.99
N GLN A 27 3.02 -7.28 4.00
CA GLN A 27 3.72 -6.01 4.23
C GLN A 27 2.90 -5.07 5.14
N LEU A 28 1.58 -4.98 4.98
CA LEU A 28 0.72 -4.16 5.84
C LEU A 28 0.76 -4.60 7.30
N VAL A 29 0.73 -5.91 7.57
CA VAL A 29 0.85 -6.43 8.95
C VAL A 29 2.18 -6.00 9.57
N VAL A 30 3.28 -6.17 8.85
CA VAL A 30 4.62 -5.76 9.35
C VAL A 30 4.72 -4.24 9.53
N MET A 31 4.19 -3.46 8.57
CA MET A 31 4.13 -2.00 8.69
C MET A 31 3.36 -1.59 9.94
N ASN A 32 2.22 -2.21 10.22
CA ASN A 32 1.40 -1.94 11.40
C ASN A 32 2.16 -2.21 12.70
N THR A 33 2.92 -3.31 12.79
CA THR A 33 3.77 -3.61 13.96
C THR A 33 4.89 -2.59 14.13
N LEU A 34 5.58 -2.21 13.04
CA LEU A 34 6.63 -1.19 13.09
C LEU A 34 6.08 0.19 13.46
N LEU A 35 4.89 0.55 12.98
CA LEU A 35 4.25 1.82 13.33
C LEU A 35 3.91 1.91 14.82
N THR A 36 3.44 0.82 15.43
CA THR A 36 3.23 0.78 16.89
C THR A 36 4.54 0.97 17.65
N ARG A 37 5.61 0.28 17.23
CA ARG A 37 6.94 0.40 17.86
C ARG A 37 7.54 1.79 17.69
N ALA A 38 7.47 2.36 16.49
CA ALA A 38 7.96 3.70 16.18
C ALA A 38 7.20 4.77 16.97
N ASP A 39 5.88 4.62 17.13
CA ASP A 39 5.07 5.54 17.92
C ASP A 39 5.47 5.51 19.41
N GLN A 40 5.74 4.32 19.97
CA GLN A 40 6.24 4.18 21.34
C GLN A 40 7.64 4.75 21.49
N ALA A 41 8.56 4.41 20.58
CA ALA A 41 9.93 4.93 20.60
C ALA A 41 9.96 6.46 20.46
N CYS A 42 9.06 7.05 19.67
CA CYS A 42 8.91 8.49 19.56
C CYS A 42 8.40 9.13 20.86
N ALA A 43 7.50 8.48 21.58
CA ALA A 43 6.97 8.99 22.85
C ALA A 43 8.01 8.90 23.99
N GLU A 44 8.83 7.86 23.99
CA GLU A 44 9.85 7.60 25.03
C GLU A 44 11.22 8.23 24.73
N GLY A 45 11.38 8.94 23.61
CA GLY A 45 12.66 9.53 23.23
C GLY A 45 13.72 8.53 22.78
N ARG A 46 13.35 7.29 22.43
CA ARG A 46 14.25 6.25 21.91
C ARG A 46 14.57 6.49 20.43
N TRP A 47 15.39 7.50 20.17
CA TRP A 47 15.64 8.01 18.82
C TRP A 47 16.34 7.02 17.87
N ALA A 48 17.21 6.16 18.40
CA ALA A 48 17.85 5.10 17.60
C ALA A 48 16.82 4.08 17.09
N ASP A 49 15.92 3.63 17.96
CA ASP A 49 14.85 2.69 17.62
C ASP A 49 13.87 3.31 16.63
N LEU A 50 13.46 4.56 16.87
CA LEU A 50 12.60 5.30 15.95
C LEU A 50 13.25 5.41 14.55
N THR A 51 14.54 5.76 14.50
CA THR A 51 15.27 5.89 13.23
C THR A 51 15.32 4.55 12.49
N SER A 52 15.64 3.45 13.19
CA SER A 52 15.64 2.10 12.64
C SER A 52 14.27 1.71 12.08
N ASP A 53 13.19 1.94 12.84
CA ASP A 53 11.84 1.59 12.40
C ASP A 53 11.37 2.46 11.22
N LEU A 54 11.73 3.74 11.14
CA LEU A 54 11.48 4.61 9.98
C LEU A 54 12.19 4.10 8.71
N VAL A 55 13.44 3.64 8.83
CA VAL A 55 14.20 3.06 7.71
C VAL A 55 13.57 1.74 7.23
N ARG A 56 13.11 0.91 8.16
CA ARG A 56 12.38 -0.34 7.83
C ARG A 56 11.05 -0.05 7.15
N LEU A 57 10.28 0.92 7.66
CA LEU A 57 9.04 1.38 7.02
C LEU A 57 9.29 1.89 5.60
N ARG A 58 10.34 2.69 5.37
CA ARG A 58 10.74 3.15 4.03
C ARG A 58 10.99 1.95 3.10
N THR A 59 11.70 0.94 3.59
CA THR A 59 12.00 -0.29 2.83
C THR A 59 10.72 -1.04 2.49
N LEU A 60 9.77 -1.16 3.42
CA LEU A 60 8.48 -1.78 3.16
C LEU A 60 7.63 -0.99 2.16
N TYR A 61 7.66 0.34 2.18
CA TYR A 61 6.99 1.15 1.15
C TYR A 61 7.60 0.94 -0.23
N ASN A 62 8.93 0.80 -0.33
CA ASN A 62 9.60 0.41 -1.57
C ASN A 62 9.16 -0.99 -2.02
N GLY A 63 9.10 -1.94 -1.09
CA GLY A 63 8.58 -3.29 -1.33
C GLY A 63 7.14 -3.27 -1.84
N ALA A 64 6.26 -2.50 -1.20
CA ALA A 64 4.86 -2.35 -1.62
C ALA A 64 4.74 -1.77 -3.03
N THR A 65 5.59 -0.82 -3.41
CA THR A 65 5.65 -0.32 -4.79
C THR A 65 6.02 -1.43 -5.77
N ALA A 66 7.04 -2.22 -5.48
CA ALA A 66 7.45 -3.34 -6.34
C ALA A 66 6.36 -4.42 -6.42
N THR A 67 5.71 -4.71 -5.29
CA THR A 67 4.58 -5.64 -5.21
C THR A 67 3.42 -5.20 -6.10
N MET A 68 3.05 -3.91 -6.12
CA MET A 68 2.03 -3.39 -7.02
C MET A 68 2.44 -3.55 -8.49
N ALA A 69 3.70 -3.28 -8.83
CA ALA A 69 4.20 -3.45 -10.19
C ALA A 69 4.14 -4.92 -10.63
N LEU A 70 4.51 -5.86 -9.75
CA LEU A 70 4.36 -7.31 -9.99
C LEU A 70 2.88 -7.69 -10.17
N ALA A 71 2.00 -7.19 -9.32
CA ALA A 71 0.55 -7.43 -9.39
C ALA A 71 -0.07 -6.93 -10.70
N ALA A 72 0.59 -5.98 -11.36
CA ALA A 72 0.16 -5.33 -12.59
C ALA A 72 0.99 -5.72 -13.82
N ALA A 73 1.86 -6.72 -13.70
CA ALA A 73 2.73 -7.15 -14.78
C ALA A 73 1.98 -8.10 -15.74
N PHE A 74 0.94 -7.62 -16.41
CA PHE A 74 0.22 -8.33 -17.48
C PHE A 74 -0.54 -7.32 -18.35
N ASP A 75 -1.09 -7.78 -19.47
CA ASP A 75 -1.80 -6.91 -20.42
C ASP A 75 -3.16 -6.45 -19.89
N SER A 76 -3.57 -5.24 -20.28
CA SER A 76 -4.86 -4.66 -19.87
C SER A 76 -6.06 -5.52 -20.24
N ASP A 77 -5.97 -6.27 -21.34
CA ASP A 77 -7.03 -7.18 -21.76
C ASP A 77 -7.24 -8.30 -20.75
N MET A 78 -6.16 -8.81 -20.14
CA MET A 78 -6.26 -9.82 -19.08
C MET A 78 -6.87 -9.25 -17.81
N TYR A 79 -6.69 -7.95 -17.54
CA TYR A 79 -7.40 -7.29 -16.46
C TYR A 79 -8.91 -7.35 -16.68
N ASN A 80 -9.37 -6.92 -17.86
CA ASN A 80 -10.80 -6.82 -18.17
C ASN A 80 -11.48 -8.18 -18.35
N GLN A 81 -10.79 -9.16 -18.92
CA GLN A 81 -11.36 -10.46 -19.27
C GLN A 81 -11.29 -11.48 -18.13
N VAL A 82 -10.32 -11.34 -17.21
CA VAL A 82 -10.02 -12.38 -16.20
C VAL A 82 -10.00 -11.82 -14.79
N VAL A 83 -9.19 -10.78 -14.54
CA VAL A 83 -8.96 -10.30 -13.17
C VAL A 83 -10.18 -9.54 -12.62
N ARG A 84 -10.69 -8.55 -13.35
CA ARG A 84 -11.86 -7.75 -12.94
C ARG A 84 -13.11 -8.61 -12.74
N PRO A 85 -13.49 -9.51 -13.67
CA PRO A 85 -14.65 -10.39 -13.48
C PRO A 85 -14.52 -11.31 -12.25
N SER A 86 -13.31 -11.72 -11.89
CA SER A 86 -13.08 -12.53 -10.68
C SER A 86 -13.34 -11.77 -9.36
N MET A 87 -13.45 -10.44 -9.43
CA MET A 87 -13.69 -9.55 -8.30
C MET A 87 -15.07 -8.89 -8.33
N GLU A 88 -15.92 -9.28 -9.27
CA GLU A 88 -17.29 -8.81 -9.44
C GLU A 88 -18.30 -9.90 -9.05
N PRO A 89 -19.59 -9.57 -8.88
CA PRO A 89 -20.63 -10.56 -8.68
C PRO A 89 -20.64 -11.63 -9.80
N PRO A 90 -20.93 -12.91 -9.48
CA PRO A 90 -21.38 -13.44 -8.19
C PRO A 90 -20.25 -13.80 -7.22
N PHE A 91 -18.98 -13.63 -7.59
CA PHE A 91 -17.84 -14.10 -6.82
C PHE A 91 -17.55 -13.21 -5.61
N LEU A 92 -17.75 -11.90 -5.75
CA LEU A 92 -17.66 -10.92 -4.66
C LEU A 92 -18.91 -10.03 -4.66
N ALA A 93 -19.22 -9.45 -3.51
CA ALA A 93 -20.29 -8.47 -3.40
C ALA A 93 -19.99 -7.24 -4.29
N PRO A 94 -21.02 -6.57 -4.85
CA PRO A 94 -20.84 -5.33 -5.58
C PRO A 94 -20.03 -4.29 -4.77
N GLY A 95 -19.13 -3.56 -5.43
CA GLY A 95 -18.32 -2.53 -4.78
C GLY A 95 -17.11 -3.07 -3.98
N PHE A 96 -16.78 -4.37 -4.08
CA PHE A 96 -15.56 -4.90 -3.48
C PHE A 96 -14.33 -4.15 -4.03
N SER A 97 -13.59 -3.50 -3.13
CA SER A 97 -12.31 -2.89 -3.43
C SER A 97 -11.28 -3.36 -2.42
N ALA A 98 -10.20 -3.97 -2.91
CA ALA A 98 -9.02 -4.29 -2.09
C ALA A 98 -8.40 -3.04 -1.43
N ALA A 99 -8.80 -1.82 -1.84
CA ALA A 99 -8.35 -0.55 -1.29
C ALA A 99 -8.59 -0.39 0.22
N PHE A 100 -9.49 -1.16 0.84
CA PHE A 100 -9.90 -0.96 2.23
C PHE A 100 -9.96 -2.23 3.08
N GLY A 101 -8.97 -3.11 2.95
CA GLY A 101 -8.69 -4.04 4.03
C GLY A 101 -8.50 -3.28 5.36
N ARG A 102 -9.11 -3.75 6.45
CA ARG A 102 -9.01 -3.15 7.81
C ARG A 102 -7.57 -2.75 8.17
N GLU A 103 -6.60 -3.58 7.79
CA GLU A 103 -5.16 -3.34 8.01
C GLU A 103 -4.62 -2.09 7.31
N HIS A 104 -5.06 -1.80 6.07
CA HIS A 104 -4.62 -0.63 5.34
C HIS A 104 -5.13 0.66 6.01
N THR A 105 -6.40 0.67 6.42
CA THR A 105 -7.00 1.79 7.16
C THR A 105 -6.28 2.04 8.50
N ILE A 106 -5.96 0.97 9.23
CA ILE A 106 -5.17 1.06 10.47
C ILE A 106 -3.78 1.65 10.18
N MET A 107 -3.11 1.18 9.12
CA MET A 107 -1.78 1.65 8.73
C MET A 107 -1.79 3.14 8.41
N LEU A 108 -2.74 3.62 7.61
CA LEU A 108 -2.90 5.03 7.25
C LEU A 108 -3.07 5.92 8.48
N ARG A 109 -3.96 5.55 9.41
CA ARG A 109 -4.17 6.30 10.66
C ARG A 109 -2.92 6.34 11.54
N ARG A 110 -2.22 5.20 11.66
CA ARG A 110 -1.01 5.12 12.48
C ARG A 110 0.13 5.95 11.92
N ILE A 111 0.35 5.92 10.60
CA ILE A 111 1.43 6.72 10.01
C ILE A 111 1.13 8.23 10.04
N GLU A 112 -0.13 8.62 9.84
CA GLU A 112 -0.54 10.02 10.00
C GLU A 112 -0.26 10.53 11.43
N ARG A 113 -0.65 9.75 12.45
CA ARG A 113 -0.35 10.06 13.85
C ARG A 113 1.15 10.18 14.11
N LEU A 114 1.94 9.24 13.61
CA LEU A 114 3.40 9.27 13.75
C LEU A 114 3.99 10.53 13.11
N HIS A 115 3.55 10.91 11.90
CA HIS A 115 4.00 12.16 11.27
C HIS A 115 3.62 13.41 12.05
N HIS A 116 2.43 13.44 12.64
CA HIS A 116 2.01 14.56 13.49
C HIS A 116 2.91 14.66 14.73
N ARG A 117 3.09 13.56 15.47
CA ARG A 117 4.00 13.51 16.62
C ARG A 117 5.41 13.92 16.24
N ILE A 118 5.89 13.43 15.08
CA ILE A 118 7.22 13.79 14.62
C ILE A 118 7.34 15.31 14.39
N ARG A 119 6.36 15.95 13.76
CA ARG A 119 6.40 17.40 13.54
C ARG A 119 6.29 18.20 14.85
N ALA A 120 5.37 17.82 15.74
CA ALA A 120 5.11 18.55 16.99
C ALA A 120 6.33 18.61 17.93
N GLY A 121 7.15 17.56 17.99
CA GLY A 121 8.37 17.56 18.80
C GLY A 121 9.57 18.28 18.19
N SER A 122 9.43 18.90 17.01
CA SER A 122 10.52 19.64 16.34
C SER A 122 10.59 21.11 16.77
N SER A 123 9.60 21.60 17.54
CA SER A 123 9.53 22.97 18.04
C SER A 123 10.01 23.15 19.49
N THR A 124 10.52 22.09 20.13
CA THR A 124 11.05 22.13 21.50
C THR A 124 12.56 22.43 21.50
N LYS A 125 13.07 23.00 22.61
CA LYS A 125 14.49 23.37 22.80
C LYS A 125 15.46 22.19 22.66
N GLU A 126 14.99 20.97 22.92
CA GLU A 126 15.73 19.70 22.81
C GLU A 126 15.36 18.97 21.51
N GLY A 127 15.37 19.70 20.39
CA GLY A 127 14.90 19.23 19.09
C GLY A 127 15.38 17.83 18.71
N ARG A 128 14.64 17.19 17.80
CA ARG A 128 14.90 15.81 17.37
C ARG A 128 16.29 15.66 16.74
N PRO A 129 16.97 14.51 16.95
CA PRO A 129 18.21 14.24 16.25
C PRO A 129 18.02 14.29 14.73
N ASP A 130 18.99 14.86 14.02
CA ASP A 130 18.98 15.02 12.56
C ASP A 130 18.74 13.70 11.82
N GLN A 131 19.22 12.59 12.39
CA GLN A 131 19.02 11.25 11.83
C GLN A 131 17.53 10.87 11.78
N VAL A 132 16.75 11.21 12.82
CA VAL A 132 15.30 10.99 12.84
C VAL A 132 14.63 11.84 11.75
N LEU A 133 14.98 13.13 11.65
CA LEU A 133 14.41 14.04 10.67
C LEU A 133 14.75 13.63 9.23
N ARG A 134 15.97 13.13 9.00
CA ARG A 134 16.37 12.56 7.71
C ARG A 134 15.56 11.30 7.38
N ALA A 135 15.51 10.33 8.28
CA ALA A 135 14.78 9.08 8.07
C ALA A 135 13.28 9.34 7.84
N HIS A 136 12.69 10.30 8.57
CA HIS A 136 11.30 10.71 8.39
C HIS A 136 11.05 11.31 7.00
N ARG A 137 11.91 12.22 6.51
CA ARG A 137 11.81 12.77 5.15
C ARG A 137 11.94 11.69 4.07
N GLU A 138 12.84 10.73 4.26
CA GLU A 138 13.02 9.62 3.32
C GLU A 138 11.80 8.70 3.29
N LEU A 139 11.17 8.43 4.43
CA LEU A 139 9.90 7.71 4.51
C LEU A 139 8.78 8.46 3.75
N GLN A 140 8.63 9.77 3.97
CA GLN A 140 7.63 10.57 3.25
C GLN A 140 7.82 10.53 1.73
N ARG A 141 9.08 10.58 1.26
CA ARG A 141 9.40 10.42 -0.17
C ARG A 141 8.99 9.05 -0.70
N ALA A 142 9.24 7.97 0.06
CA ALA A 142 8.82 6.63 -0.33
C ALA A 142 7.29 6.50 -0.39
N GLN A 143 6.54 7.12 0.53
CA GLN A 143 5.08 7.16 0.50
C GLN A 143 4.54 7.94 -0.71
N ALA A 144 5.13 9.11 -1.00
CA ALA A 144 4.75 9.91 -2.15
C ALA A 144 4.98 9.15 -3.46
N ARG A 145 6.13 8.47 -3.58
CA ARG A 145 6.43 7.61 -4.73
C ARG A 145 5.42 6.46 -4.82
N ASN A 146 5.16 5.76 -3.73
CA ASN A 146 4.19 4.66 -3.71
C ASN A 146 2.80 5.09 -4.20
N ARG A 147 2.27 6.22 -3.71
CA ARG A 147 0.99 6.77 -4.19
C ARG A 147 1.01 7.12 -5.68
N ARG A 148 2.09 7.74 -6.16
CA ARG A 148 2.24 8.09 -7.58
C ARG A 148 2.25 6.85 -8.46
N GLU A 149 3.05 5.83 -8.10
CA GLU A 149 3.13 4.59 -8.86
C GLU A 149 1.79 3.84 -8.85
N HIS A 150 1.06 3.83 -7.73
CA HIS A 150 -0.28 3.26 -7.67
C HIS A 150 -1.23 3.90 -8.70
N VAL A 151 -1.24 5.24 -8.80
CA VAL A 151 -2.04 5.96 -9.80
C VAL A 151 -1.62 5.60 -11.23
N LEU A 152 -0.31 5.54 -11.51
CA LEU A 152 0.21 5.19 -12.84
C LEU A 152 -0.16 3.75 -13.23
N ILE A 153 -0.11 2.82 -12.28
CA ILE A 153 -0.51 1.43 -12.49
C ILE A 153 -2.01 1.33 -12.79
N CYS A 154 -2.86 1.99 -12.00
CA CYS A 154 -4.31 1.97 -12.23
C CYS A 154 -4.70 2.53 -13.61
N ARG A 155 -4.00 3.57 -14.08
CA ARG A 155 -4.21 4.16 -15.42
C ARG A 155 -3.91 3.20 -16.57
N ARG A 156 -3.09 2.15 -16.36
CA ARG A 156 -2.85 1.12 -17.38
C ARG A 156 -4.06 0.19 -17.59
N PHE A 157 -4.95 0.11 -16.60
CA PHE A 157 -6.06 -0.84 -16.60
C PHE A 157 -7.43 -0.18 -16.78
N VAL A 158 -7.57 1.08 -16.35
CA VAL A 158 -8.82 1.84 -16.46
C VAL A 158 -8.46 3.22 -17.03
N GLN A 159 -9.05 3.61 -18.16
CA GLN A 159 -8.70 4.86 -18.89
C GLN A 159 -8.84 6.12 -18.02
N ASP A 160 -9.77 6.12 -17.07
CA ASP A 160 -9.96 7.23 -16.13
C ASP A 160 -8.96 7.26 -14.97
N GLY A 161 -8.12 6.22 -14.82
CA GLY A 161 -7.21 6.05 -13.67
C GLY A 161 -7.93 5.98 -12.32
N LYS A 162 -9.26 5.94 -12.33
CA LYS A 162 -10.10 5.78 -11.14
C LYS A 162 -10.03 4.31 -10.74
N SER A 163 -9.65 4.06 -9.49
CA SER A 163 -10.02 2.81 -8.83
C SER A 163 -11.54 2.63 -8.93
N LEU A 164 -12.05 1.40 -8.93
CA LEU A 164 -13.48 1.04 -8.98
C LEU A 164 -14.39 1.84 -8.01
N LEU A 165 -13.78 2.51 -7.03
CA LEU A 165 -14.39 3.38 -6.01
C LEU A 165 -15.31 4.51 -6.49
N ARG A 166 -15.20 5.01 -7.72
CA ARG A 166 -16.08 6.13 -8.16
C ARG A 166 -17.23 5.74 -9.06
N GLU A 167 -17.27 4.53 -9.59
CA GLU A 167 -18.41 4.08 -10.39
C GLU A 167 -19.63 3.75 -9.51
N SER A 168 -19.42 3.24 -8.29
CA SER A 168 -20.51 2.93 -7.36
C SER A 168 -21.08 4.13 -6.58
N GLU A 169 -20.37 5.25 -6.53
CA GLU A 169 -20.86 6.50 -5.90
C GLU A 169 -21.72 7.35 -6.85
N ALA A 170 -21.79 7.01 -8.14
CA ALA A 170 -22.58 7.73 -9.14
C ALA A 170 -24.00 7.16 -9.33
N THR A 171 -24.41 6.20 -8.50
CA THR A 171 -25.72 5.53 -8.59
C THR A 171 -26.51 5.57 -7.26
N HIS A 172 -26.27 6.58 -6.44
CA HIS A 172 -27.11 6.90 -5.28
C HIS A 172 -27.37 8.40 -5.18
#